data_AF-A0A8J3S3V1-F1
#
_entry.id   AF-A0A8J3S3V1-F1
#
_cell.length_a   1.000
_cell.length_b   1.000
_cell.length_c   1.000
_cell.angle_alpha   90.00
_cell.angle_beta   90.00
_cell.angle_gamma   90.00
#
_symmetry.space_group_name_H-M   'P 1'
#
loop_
_entity.id
_entity.type
_entity.pdbx_description
1 polymer ?
#
loop_
_entity_poly.entity_id
_entity_poly.type
_entity_poly.pdbx_seq_one_letter_code
_entity_poly.pdbx_strand_id
1 'polypeptide(L)'
;MHVQLHKAYADHNVSCWLGRVRMDRLGNGVPASLLGAVAWRKSRFSNPSGNCVELARLPGDGIAMRNSRDPQGPALIYTRGDVEAFIHGVKNGEFDDLAD
;
A
#
# COMPACT_ATOMS: atom_id res chain seq x y z
N MET A 1 -41.60 -21.77 8.31
CA MET A 1 -40.38 -21.05 8.72
C MET A 1 -39.64 -20.64 7.47
N HIS A 2 -39.60 -19.35 7.21
CA HIS A 2 -39.02 -18.72 6.03
C HIS A 2 -37.68 -18.14 6.47
N VAL A 3 -36.57 -18.56 5.86
CA VAL A 3 -35.31 -17.81 5.89
C VAL A 3 -34.83 -17.74 4.45
N GLN A 4 -35.15 -16.62 3.81
CA GLN A 4 -34.39 -16.12 2.69
C GLN A 4 -33.12 -15.46 3.24
N LEU A 5 -31.96 -15.82 2.68
CA LEU A 5 -30.86 -14.89 2.53
C LEU A 5 -30.46 -14.92 1.06
N HIS A 6 -30.65 -13.76 0.43
CA HIS A 6 -30.39 -13.50 -0.98
C HIS A 6 -28.88 -13.55 -1.28
N LYS A 7 -28.54 -14.08 -2.47
CA LYS A 7 -27.76 -13.44 -3.56
C LYS A 7 -26.76 -12.34 -3.12
N ALA A 8 -25.49 -12.28 -3.53
CA ALA A 8 -24.81 -12.77 -4.71
C ALA A 8 -23.30 -12.74 -4.44
N TYR A 9 -22.58 -13.85 -4.62
CA TYR A 9 -21.14 -13.77 -4.87
C TYR A 9 -20.99 -13.62 -6.39
N ALA A 10 -20.87 -12.37 -6.84
CA ALA A 10 -20.78 -12.07 -8.25
C ALA A 10 -19.34 -12.29 -8.74
N ASP A 11 -19.16 -13.40 -9.45
CA ASP A 11 -18.04 -13.68 -10.34
C ASP A 11 -17.84 -12.50 -11.31
N HIS A 12 -16.82 -11.67 -11.09
CA HIS A 12 -16.48 -10.58 -12.00
C HIS A 12 -15.30 -10.96 -12.89
N ASN A 13 -15.56 -11.91 -13.78
CA ASN A 13 -14.72 -12.22 -14.93
C ASN A 13 -15.39 -11.64 -16.19
N VAL A 14 -15.27 -10.32 -16.40
CA VAL A 14 -15.45 -9.66 -17.71
C VAL A 14 -14.90 -8.23 -17.68
N SER A 15 -13.95 -7.92 -18.57
CA SER A 15 -14.06 -6.82 -19.56
C SER A 15 -12.70 -6.34 -20.08
N CYS A 16 -12.39 -6.66 -21.34
CA CYS A 16 -11.35 -6.00 -22.13
C CYS A 16 -11.72 -4.53 -22.37
N TRP A 17 -10.98 -3.56 -21.80
CA TRP A 17 -10.93 -2.18 -22.30
C TRP A 17 -9.56 -1.53 -22.04
N LEU A 18 -9.19 -0.68 -23.00
CA LEU A 18 -7.96 0.09 -23.14
C LEU A 18 -7.48 0.83 -21.88
N GLY A 19 -6.17 0.79 -21.65
CA GLY A 19 -5.42 1.95 -21.14
C GLY A 19 -5.57 2.35 -19.66
N ARG A 20 -6.06 1.48 -18.78
CA ARG A 20 -6.11 1.77 -17.33
C ARG A 20 -5.46 0.62 -16.56
N VAL A 21 -4.33 0.89 -15.92
CA VAL A 21 -3.69 -0.03 -14.97
C VAL A 21 -4.76 -0.44 -13.98
N ARG A 22 -5.17 -1.71 -14.03
CA ARG A 22 -6.14 -2.20 -13.09
C ARG A 22 -5.44 -2.38 -11.74
N MET A 23 -5.95 -1.70 -10.72
CA MET A 23 -5.51 -1.84 -9.33
C MET A 23 -5.73 -3.27 -8.78
N ASP A 24 -6.49 -4.12 -9.49
CA ASP A 24 -6.65 -5.54 -9.18
C ASP A 24 -5.36 -6.38 -9.37
N ARG A 25 -4.34 -5.84 -10.07
CA ARG A 25 -3.03 -6.48 -10.27
C ARG A 25 -1.88 -5.87 -9.48
N LEU A 26 -2.10 -4.73 -8.81
CA LEU A 26 -1.11 -4.13 -7.92
C LEU A 26 -1.33 -4.71 -6.51
N GLY A 27 -1.07 -6.00 -6.38
CA GLY A 27 -1.06 -6.69 -5.09
C GLY A 27 0.14 -6.28 -4.23
N ASN A 28 0.10 -6.66 -2.97
CA ASN A 28 1.21 -6.46 -2.04
C ASN A 28 2.49 -7.13 -2.59
N GLY A 29 3.63 -6.43 -2.61
CA GLY A 29 4.91 -6.95 -3.11
C GLY A 29 5.17 -6.72 -4.60
N VAL A 30 4.33 -5.93 -5.28
CA VAL A 30 4.56 -5.52 -6.67
C VAL A 30 5.84 -4.68 -6.81
N PRO A 31 6.65 -4.83 -7.87
CA PRO A 31 7.78 -3.94 -8.11
C PRO A 31 7.34 -2.47 -8.14
N ALA A 32 8.06 -1.61 -7.41
CA ALA A 32 7.75 -0.18 -7.32
C ALA A 32 7.79 0.51 -8.69
N SER A 33 8.57 -0.03 -9.63
CA SER A 33 8.64 0.40 -11.02
C SER A 33 7.29 0.31 -11.76
N LEU A 34 6.41 -0.61 -11.38
CA LEU A 34 5.11 -0.83 -12.01
C LEU A 34 4.01 0.09 -11.47
N LEU A 35 4.28 0.83 -10.38
CA LEU A 35 3.33 1.79 -9.81
C LEU A 35 3.23 3.09 -10.62
N GLY A 36 4.08 3.26 -11.63
CA GLY A 36 4.12 4.46 -12.46
C GLY A 36 4.73 5.65 -11.74
N ALA A 37 4.45 6.85 -12.26
CA ALA A 37 4.95 8.10 -11.69
C ALA A 37 4.17 8.49 -10.43
N VAL A 38 4.57 7.96 -9.28
CA VAL A 38 4.03 8.32 -7.96
C VAL A 38 5.04 9.11 -7.14
N ALA A 39 4.54 10.03 -6.32
CA ALA A 39 5.37 10.91 -5.51
C ALA A 39 5.81 10.20 -4.22
N TRP A 40 7.02 9.63 -4.25
CA TRP A 40 7.64 9.01 -3.09
C TRP A 40 8.13 10.06 -2.09
N ARG A 41 7.80 9.85 -0.82
CA ARG A 41 8.19 10.72 0.28
C ARG A 41 8.90 9.92 1.37
N LYS A 42 10.08 10.41 1.73
CA LYS A 42 10.92 9.90 2.81
C LYS A 42 10.66 10.67 4.11
N SER A 43 10.89 10.03 5.26
CA SER A 43 10.89 10.74 6.54
C SER A 43 12.06 11.74 6.62
N ARG A 44 11.81 12.92 7.20
CA ARG A 44 12.88 13.90 7.49
C ARG A 44 13.87 13.41 8.55
N PHE A 45 13.49 12.42 9.35
CA PHE A 45 14.32 11.81 10.39
C PHE A 45 15.25 10.73 9.82
N SER A 46 15.14 10.44 8.53
CA SER A 46 16.04 9.50 7.86
C SER A 46 17.41 10.12 7.61
N ASN A 47 18.47 9.36 7.90
CA ASN A 47 19.84 9.76 7.60
C ASN A 47 20.20 9.54 6.10
N PRO A 48 21.25 10.21 5.58
CA PRO A 48 21.73 10.01 4.22
C PRO A 48 22.26 8.60 3.94
N SER A 49 22.58 7.82 4.97
CA SER A 49 23.16 6.47 4.86
C SER A 49 22.13 5.34 4.64
N GLY A 50 20.86 5.69 4.41
CA GLY A 50 19.97 4.82 3.62
C GLY A 50 19.07 3.85 4.40
N ASN A 51 18.72 4.12 5.66
CA ASN A 51 17.73 3.29 6.38
C ASN A 51 16.27 3.75 6.17
N CYS A 52 15.94 4.28 5.01
CA CYS A 52 14.73 5.10 4.87
C CYS A 52 13.62 4.31 4.18
N VAL A 53 12.51 4.14 4.88
CA VAL A 53 11.24 3.74 4.28
C VAL A 53 10.64 4.95 3.55
N GLU A 54 10.15 4.73 2.34
CA GLU A 54 9.46 5.72 1.52
C GLU A 54 8.01 5.35 1.33
N LEU A 55 7.13 6.36 1.36
CA LEU A 55 5.70 6.18 1.17
C LEU A 55 5.21 7.03 0.00
N ALA A 56 4.28 6.51 -0.80
CA ALA A 56 3.61 7.23 -1.88
C ALA A 56 2.10 7.00 -1.85
N ARG A 57 1.32 8.04 -2.15
CA ARG A 57 -0.13 7.89 -2.35
C ARG A 57 -0.38 7.28 -3.72
N LEU A 58 -1.28 6.30 -3.79
CA LEU A 58 -1.76 5.69 -5.01
C LEU A 58 -3.18 6.18 -5.34
N PRO A 59 -3.61 6.10 -6.61
CA PRO A 59 -5.03 6.19 -6.96
C PRO A 59 -5.85 5.14 -6.18
N GLY A 60 -7.11 5.45 -5.85
CA GLY A 60 -7.99 4.49 -5.17
C GLY A 60 -7.70 4.31 -3.68
N ASP A 61 -7.10 5.31 -3.04
CA ASP A 61 -6.85 5.39 -1.58
C ASP A 61 -5.80 4.43 -1.01
N GLY A 62 -5.01 3.79 -1.87
CA GLY A 62 -3.85 3.00 -1.48
C GLY A 62 -2.65 3.86 -1.07
N ILE A 63 -1.81 3.33 -0.20
CA ILE A 63 -0.50 3.87 0.15
C ILE A 63 0.55 2.79 -0.15
N ALA A 64 1.49 3.10 -1.03
CA ALA A 64 2.64 2.26 -1.29
C ALA A 64 3.75 2.56 -0.28
N MET A 65 4.45 1.52 0.18
CA MET A 65 5.61 1.59 1.05
C MET A 65 6.77 0.80 0.44
N ARG A 66 7.98 1.38 0.36
CA ARG A 66 9.17 0.68 -0.17
C ARG A 66 10.44 1.02 0.61
N ASN A 67 11.48 0.21 0.39
CA ASN A 67 12.83 0.49 0.86
C ASN A 67 13.56 1.45 -0.10
N SER A 68 14.07 2.58 0.39
CA SER A 68 14.83 3.52 -0.45
C SER A 68 16.16 3.00 -0.97
N ARG A 69 16.73 1.91 -0.40
CA ARG A 69 17.93 1.25 -0.94
C ARG A 69 17.65 0.41 -2.18
N ASP A 70 16.40 0.05 -2.40
CA ASP A 70 15.95 -0.65 -3.59
C ASP A 70 14.72 0.05 -4.18
N PRO A 71 14.89 1.23 -4.82
CA PRO A 71 13.77 2.03 -5.31
C PRO A 71 12.92 1.31 -6.37
N GLN A 72 13.45 0.30 -7.05
CA GLN A 72 12.74 -0.48 -8.07
C GLN A 72 12.21 -1.82 -7.54
N GLY A 73 12.64 -2.21 -6.34
CA GLY A 73 12.23 -3.43 -5.64
C GLY A 73 10.77 -3.45 -5.21
N PRO A 74 10.38 -4.45 -4.42
CA PRO A 74 8.99 -4.65 -4.03
C PRO A 74 8.46 -3.48 -3.20
N ALA A 75 7.25 -3.04 -3.54
CA ALA A 75 6.46 -2.11 -2.76
C ALA A 75 5.29 -2.86 -2.09
N LEU A 76 5.09 -2.57 -0.80
CA LEU A 76 3.94 -3.03 -0.06
C LEU A 76 2.79 -2.04 -0.25
N ILE A 77 1.57 -2.54 -0.45
CA ILE A 77 0.38 -1.71 -0.68
C ILE A 77 -0.57 -1.87 0.50
N TYR A 78 -0.82 -0.75 1.19
CA TYR A 78 -1.73 -0.67 2.33
C TYR A 78 -2.92 0.23 2.00
N THR A 79 -4.02 0.04 2.72
CA THR A 79 -5.11 1.03 2.67
C THR A 79 -4.73 2.28 3.47
N ARG A 80 -5.43 3.39 3.25
CA ARG A 80 -5.29 4.57 4.12
C ARG A 80 -5.56 4.23 5.60
N GLY A 81 -6.58 3.41 5.88
CA GLY A 81 -6.96 3.03 7.24
C GLY A 81 -5.86 2.25 7.97
N ASP A 82 -5.18 1.32 7.27
CA ASP A 82 -4.05 0.59 7.84
C ASP A 82 -2.91 1.52 8.22
N VAL A 83 -2.58 2.47 7.34
CA VAL A 83 -1.51 3.44 7.58
C VAL A 83 -1.88 4.43 8.69
N GLU A 84 -3.15 4.83 8.78
CA GLU A 84 -3.64 5.67 9.87
C GLU A 84 -3.51 4.95 11.22
N ALA A 85 -4.01 3.71 11.32
CA ALA A 85 -3.87 2.88 12.52
C ALA A 85 -2.40 2.69 12.92
N PHE A 86 -1.52 2.40 11.95
CA PHE A 86 -0.08 2.29 12.18
C PHE A 86 0.52 3.58 12.73
N ILE A 87 0.17 4.75 12.17
CA ILE A 87 0.65 6.05 12.66
C ILE A 87 0.17 6.31 14.08
N HIS A 88 -1.07 5.94 14.42
CA HIS A 88 -1.58 6.05 15.78
C HIS A 88 -0.76 5.19 16.76
N GLY A 89 -0.50 3.92 16.43
CA GLY A 89 0.32 3.05 17.27
C GLY A 89 1.75 3.55 17.45
N VAL A 90 2.41 3.99 16.37
CA VAL A 90 3.74 4.61 16.44
C VAL A 90 3.75 5.85 17.34
N LYS A 91 2.74 6.72 17.26
CA LYS A 91 2.66 7.90 18.14
C LYS A 91 2.39 7.57 19.59
N ASN A 92 1.75 6.43 19.87
CA ASN A 92 1.52 5.91 21.21
C ASN A 92 2.74 5.17 21.78
N GLY A 93 3.82 5.00 21.01
CA GLY A 93 5.01 4.25 21.43
C GLY A 93 4.80 2.73 21.43
N GLU A 94 3.77 2.22 20.74
CA GLU A 94 3.42 0.78 20.74
C GLU A 94 4.49 -0.11 20.10
N PHE A 95 5.47 0.48 19.41
CA PHE A 95 6.53 -0.23 18.69
C PHE A 95 7.94 0.23 19.06
N ASP A 96 8.10 1.01 20.14
CA ASP A 96 9.41 1.55 20.55
C ASP A 96 10.37 0.42 20.97
N ASP A 97 9.83 -0.69 21.49
CA ASP A 97 10.59 -1.89 21.87
C ASP A 97 11.32 -2.57 20.70
N LEU A 98 10.91 -2.28 19.45
CA LEU A 98 11.58 -2.77 18.24
C LEU A 98 12.81 -1.94 17.84
N ALA A 99 13.04 -0.79 18.49
CA ALA A 99 14.11 0.17 18.17
C ALA A 99 15.10 0.40 19.31
N ASP A 100 14.87 -0.21 20.49
CA ASP A 100 15.70 -0.11 21.70
C ASP A 100 16.94 -1.03 21.70
#